data_AF-A0A372QXX2-F1
#
_entry.id   AF-A0A372QXX2-F1
#
_cell.length_a   1.000
_cell.length_b   1.000
_cell.length_c   1.000
_cell.angle_alpha   90.00
_cell.angle_beta   90.00
_cell.angle_gamma   90.00
#
_symmetry.space_group_name_H-M   'P 1'
#
loop_
_entity.id
_entity.type
_entity.pdbx_description
1 polymer ?
#
loop_
_entity_poly.entity_id
_entity_poly.type
_entity_poly.pdbx_seq_one_letter_code
_entity_poly.pdbx_strand_id
1 'polypeptide(L)'
;MMFSTWATEMHFLQQPSSSLTFNNSNNSIVSQSSQSIPSMAEFLRQIDEAEKTEDYYFNFLEGFEKQRIRVKHLSKLNDTQLEICRVTAVGDIETIREAAQKYK
;
A
#
# COMPACT_ATOMS: atom_id res chain seq x y z
N MET A 1 7.65 56.58 -36.70
CA MET A 1 6.67 55.77 -35.94
C MET A 1 7.43 55.14 -34.80
N MET A 2 7.07 55.46 -33.56
CA MET A 2 7.75 55.00 -32.34
C MET A 2 7.04 53.74 -31.83
N PHE A 3 7.80 52.70 -31.47
CA PHE A 3 7.27 51.51 -30.80
C PHE A 3 8.06 51.22 -29.51
N SER A 4 7.31 51.33 -28.42
CA SER A 4 7.34 50.76 -27.07
C SER A 4 8.41 49.73 -26.64
N THR A 5 8.88 49.90 -25.39
CA THR A 5 8.77 49.01 -24.19
C THR A 5 8.93 47.49 -24.43
N TRP A 6 9.73 46.67 -23.72
CA TRP A 6 10.22 46.62 -22.32
C TRP A 6 11.46 45.69 -22.26
N ALA A 7 12.33 45.90 -21.27
CA ALA A 7 13.41 44.98 -20.91
C ALA A 7 12.99 44.13 -19.70
N THR A 8 13.17 42.82 -19.76
CA THR A 8 13.48 41.96 -18.59
C THR A 8 14.17 40.71 -19.10
N GLU A 9 15.48 40.70 -18.89
CA GLU A 9 16.37 39.56 -19.01
C GLU A 9 16.16 38.67 -17.77
N MET A 10 15.83 37.40 -17.97
CA MET A 10 16.01 36.35 -16.97
C MET A 10 16.63 35.15 -17.68
N HIS A 11 17.94 35.09 -17.58
CA HIS A 11 18.79 33.99 -18.02
C HIS A 11 18.55 32.80 -17.07
N PHE A 12 17.79 31.79 -17.49
CA PHE A 12 17.69 30.52 -16.76
C PHE A 12 18.42 29.45 -17.56
N LEU A 13 19.47 28.90 -16.95
CA LEU A 13 20.43 27.99 -17.54
C LEU A 13 19.80 26.65 -17.98
N GLN A 14 20.39 26.16 -19.06
CA GLN A 14 20.14 24.96 -19.87
C GLN A 14 20.36 23.62 -19.11
N GLN A 15 19.30 22.79 -19.01
CA GLN A 15 19.14 21.32 -19.28
C GLN A 15 20.12 20.26 -18.66
N PRO A 16 19.80 18.93 -18.57
CA PRO A 16 18.88 18.16 -19.44
C PRO A 16 17.95 17.10 -18.81
N SER A 17 17.09 16.61 -19.72
CA SER A 17 16.00 15.64 -19.63
C SER A 17 16.33 14.32 -18.90
N SER A 18 15.32 13.79 -18.21
CA SER A 18 15.21 12.35 -17.93
C SER A 18 13.74 11.96 -18.05
N SER A 19 13.39 11.41 -19.20
CA SER A 19 12.13 10.69 -19.43
C SER A 19 12.06 9.49 -18.48
N LEU A 20 11.12 9.49 -17.54
CA LEU A 20 10.79 8.29 -16.77
C LEU A 20 9.96 7.37 -17.66
N THR A 21 10.64 6.42 -18.29
CA THR A 21 10.02 5.26 -18.92
C THR A 21 9.36 4.41 -17.84
N PHE A 22 8.02 4.34 -17.83
CA PHE A 22 7.28 3.41 -16.98
C PHE A 22 7.40 2.01 -17.59
N ASN A 23 8.50 1.32 -17.31
CA ASN A 23 8.64 -0.11 -17.59
C ASN A 23 7.92 -0.89 -16.47
N ASN A 24 6.60 -1.03 -16.57
CA ASN A 24 5.86 -1.97 -15.75
C ASN A 24 5.84 -3.35 -16.42
N SER A 25 6.98 -4.02 -16.35
CA SER A 25 7.08 -5.46 -16.59
C SER A 25 7.90 -6.05 -15.47
N ASN A 26 7.22 -6.61 -14.49
CA ASN A 26 7.61 -7.85 -13.84
C ASN A 26 6.38 -8.40 -13.12
N ASN A 27 5.66 -9.28 -13.82
CA ASN A 27 4.94 -10.38 -13.20
C ASN A 27 5.97 -11.20 -12.42
N SER A 28 6.30 -10.76 -11.21
CA SER A 28 7.08 -11.54 -10.27
C SER A 28 6.09 -12.41 -9.51
N ILE A 29 5.85 -13.59 -10.07
CA ILE A 29 5.36 -14.77 -9.36
C ILE A 29 5.95 -14.72 -7.94
N VAL A 30 5.07 -14.50 -6.97
CA VAL A 30 5.38 -14.52 -5.53
C VAL A 30 6.13 -15.82 -5.27
N SER A 31 7.45 -15.69 -5.20
CA SER A 31 8.33 -16.80 -4.89
C SER A 31 8.00 -17.19 -3.46
N GLN A 32 7.30 -18.31 -3.32
CA GLN A 32 7.08 -19.02 -2.07
C GLN A 32 8.45 -19.52 -1.58
N SER A 33 9.26 -18.61 -1.05
CA SER A 33 10.47 -18.93 -0.32
C SER A 33 10.25 -18.50 1.12
N SER A 34 10.21 -19.46 2.04
CA SER A 34 10.40 -19.30 3.49
C SER A 34 10.04 -17.91 4.02
N GLN A 35 8.79 -17.46 3.81
CA GLN A 35 8.44 -16.06 4.04
C GLN A 35 8.44 -15.82 5.53
N SER A 36 9.43 -15.05 6.00
CA SER A 36 9.38 -14.42 7.32
C SER A 36 8.01 -13.76 7.48
N ILE A 37 7.40 -13.90 8.67
CA ILE A 37 6.12 -13.28 8.96
C ILE A 37 6.29 -11.75 8.74
N PRO A 38 5.54 -11.14 7.81
CA PRO A 38 5.66 -9.72 7.53
C PRO A 38 5.16 -8.90 8.73
N SER A 39 5.53 -7.63 8.76
CA SER A 39 4.88 -6.67 9.67
C SER A 39 3.39 -6.50 9.30
N MET A 40 2.59 -5.94 10.21
CA MET A 40 1.17 -5.69 9.91
C MET A 40 0.99 -4.71 8.75
N ALA A 41 1.81 -3.65 8.70
CA ALA A 41 1.81 -2.66 7.63
C ALA A 41 2.12 -3.30 6.26
N GLU A 42 3.16 -4.13 6.18
CA GLU A 42 3.51 -4.83 4.95
C GLU A 42 2.43 -5.83 4.52
N PHE A 43 1.83 -6.53 5.49
CA PHE A 43 0.75 -7.46 5.22
C PHE A 43 -0.47 -6.78 4.61
N LEU A 44 -0.94 -5.67 5.19
CA LEU A 44 -2.10 -4.95 4.66
C LEU A 44 -1.82 -4.38 3.27
N ARG A 45 -0.62 -3.83 3.05
CA ARG A 45 -0.23 -3.30 1.73
C ARG A 45 -0.16 -4.39 0.65
N GLN A 46 0.22 -5.62 1.01
CA GLN A 46 0.16 -6.76 0.09
C GLN A 46 -1.27 -7.12 -0.32
N ILE A 47 -2.25 -6.96 0.59
CA ILE A 47 -3.67 -7.16 0.26
C ILE A 47 -4.12 -6.06 -0.69
N ASP A 48 -3.81 -4.80 -0.39
CA ASP A 48 -4.17 -3.69 -1.26
C ASP A 48 -3.60 -3.82 -2.69
N GLU A 49 -2.37 -4.32 -2.81
CA GLU A 49 -1.74 -4.59 -4.10
C GLU A 49 -2.43 -5.75 -4.85
N ALA A 50 -2.83 -6.80 -4.13
CA ALA A 50 -3.51 -7.96 -4.70
C ALA A 50 -4.95 -7.63 -5.17
N GLU A 51 -5.70 -6.89 -4.35
CA GLU A 51 -7.09 -6.51 -4.61
C GLU A 51 -7.21 -5.24 -5.47
N LYS A 52 -6.10 -4.52 -5.69
CA LYS A 52 -6.04 -3.21 -6.37
C LYS A 52 -6.90 -2.14 -5.69
N THR A 53 -6.90 -2.16 -4.36
CA THR A 53 -7.71 -1.27 -3.50
C THR A 53 -6.95 -0.06 -2.98
N GLU A 54 -5.86 0.34 -3.66
CA GLU A 54 -4.98 1.45 -3.30
C GLU A 54 -4.37 1.32 -1.90
N ASP A 55 -4.97 1.93 -0.89
CA ASP A 55 -4.57 1.90 0.52
C ASP A 55 -5.74 1.57 1.47
N TYR A 56 -6.82 1.00 0.93
CA TYR A 56 -8.02 0.65 1.66
C TYR A 56 -7.76 -0.21 2.89
N TYR A 57 -7.06 -1.34 2.74
CA TYR A 57 -6.76 -2.25 3.84
C TYR A 57 -5.71 -1.65 4.79
N PHE A 58 -4.78 -0.86 4.26
CA PHE A 58 -3.81 -0.13 5.07
C PHE A 58 -4.48 0.82 6.08
N ASN A 59 -5.67 1.37 5.79
CA ASN A 59 -6.43 2.20 6.73
C ASN A 59 -6.86 1.45 8.01
N PHE A 60 -6.85 0.11 8.02
CA PHE A 60 -7.11 -0.69 9.23
C PHE A 60 -5.89 -0.84 10.15
N LEU A 61 -4.69 -0.43 9.71
CA LEU A 61 -3.44 -0.61 10.45
C LEU A 61 -3.52 -0.07 11.88
N GLU A 62 -4.09 1.12 12.04
CA GLU A 62 -4.25 1.77 13.35
C GLU A 62 -5.02 0.87 14.35
N GLY A 63 -6.08 0.20 13.88
CA GLY A 63 -6.90 -0.70 14.69
C GLY A 63 -6.09 -1.90 15.18
N PHE A 64 -5.32 -2.52 14.29
CA PHE A 64 -4.49 -3.66 14.63
C PHE A 64 -3.32 -3.31 15.57
N GLU A 65 -2.64 -2.18 15.35
CA GLU A 65 -1.53 -1.75 16.20
C GLU A 65 -1.98 -1.42 17.62
N LYS A 66 -3.11 -0.71 17.77
CA LYS A 66 -3.71 -0.41 19.09
C LYS A 66 -4.01 -1.67 19.89
N GLN A 67 -4.47 -2.71 19.23
CA GLN A 67 -4.78 -4.01 19.83
C GLN A 67 -3.54 -4.95 19.89
N ARG A 68 -2.35 -4.47 19.46
CA ARG A 68 -1.09 -5.24 19.39
C ARG A 68 -1.24 -6.56 18.63
N ILE A 69 -2.10 -6.58 17.61
CA ILE A 69 -2.34 -7.72 16.75
C ILE A 69 -1.17 -7.86 15.76
N ARG A 70 -0.70 -9.09 15.60
CA ARG A 70 0.33 -9.46 14.63
C ARG A 70 -0.29 -10.37 13.59
N VAL A 71 0.33 -10.46 12.41
CA VAL A 71 -0.17 -11.25 11.27
C VAL A 71 -0.51 -12.70 11.66
N LYS A 72 0.34 -13.33 12.48
CA LYS A 72 0.09 -14.70 13.00
C LYS A 72 -1.15 -14.86 13.89
N HIS A 73 -1.72 -13.78 14.42
CA HIS A 73 -2.93 -13.83 15.24
C HIS A 73 -4.20 -13.76 14.38
N LEU A 74 -4.14 -13.12 13.20
CA LEU A 74 -5.31 -12.79 12.37
C LEU A 74 -6.14 -14.02 12.01
N SER A 75 -5.48 -15.14 11.70
CA SER A 75 -6.14 -16.40 11.35
C SER A 75 -6.89 -17.06 12.51
N LYS A 76 -6.73 -16.57 13.74
CA LYS A 76 -7.36 -17.07 14.97
C LYS A 76 -8.38 -16.09 15.56
N LEU A 77 -8.48 -14.86 15.01
CA LEU A 77 -9.43 -13.87 15.48
C LEU A 77 -10.84 -14.22 15.01
N ASN A 78 -11.82 -14.01 15.89
CA ASN A 78 -13.24 -14.06 15.52
C ASN A 78 -13.71 -12.69 14.98
N ASP A 79 -14.90 -12.69 14.37
CA ASP A 79 -15.48 -11.50 13.73
C ASP A 79 -15.59 -10.32 14.70
N THR A 80 -16.01 -10.54 15.95
CA THR A 80 -16.08 -9.47 16.97
C THR A 80 -14.71 -8.88 17.32
N GLN A 81 -13.64 -9.68 17.29
CA GLN A 81 -12.28 -9.16 17.52
C GLN A 81 -11.77 -8.33 16.33
N LEU A 82 -12.15 -8.69 15.11
CA LEU A 82 -11.86 -7.91 13.92
C LEU A 82 -12.67 -6.61 13.88
N GLU A 83 -13.91 -6.66 14.37
CA GLU A 83 -14.77 -5.48 14.53
C GLU A 83 -14.16 -4.45 15.51
N ILE A 84 -13.56 -4.90 16.61
CA ILE A 84 -12.79 -4.03 17.54
C ILE A 84 -11.61 -3.37 16.82
N CYS A 85 -11.04 -4.02 15.80
CA CYS A 85 -10.00 -3.47 14.93
C CYS A 85 -10.56 -2.59 13.79
N ARG A 86 -11.87 -2.28 13.81
CA ARG A 86 -12.64 -1.52 12.80
C ARG A 86 -12.85 -2.23 11.46
N VAL A 87 -12.56 -3.53 11.38
CA VAL A 87 -12.87 -4.35 10.21
C VAL A 87 -14.29 -4.87 10.39
N THR A 88 -15.25 -4.20 9.76
CA THR A 88 -16.69 -4.45 9.96
C THR A 88 -17.35 -5.15 8.77
N ALA A 89 -16.81 -4.97 7.55
CA ALA A 89 -17.39 -5.59 6.38
C ALA A 89 -17.01 -7.08 6.34
N VAL A 90 -18.01 -7.93 6.07
CA VAL A 90 -17.84 -9.39 5.99
C VAL A 90 -16.81 -9.78 4.94
N GLY A 91 -16.76 -9.07 3.81
CA GLY A 91 -15.77 -9.28 2.75
C GLY A 91 -14.35 -9.04 3.26
N ASP A 92 -14.09 -7.89 3.90
CA ASP A 92 -12.77 -7.54 4.42
C ASP A 92 -12.29 -8.54 5.48
N ILE A 93 -13.20 -8.97 6.36
CA ILE A 93 -12.94 -9.99 7.39
C ILE A 93 -12.42 -11.27 6.74
N GLU A 94 -13.10 -11.74 5.69
CA GLU A 94 -12.73 -12.98 5.01
C GLU A 94 -11.41 -12.82 4.24
N THR A 95 -11.24 -11.73 3.50
CA THR A 95 -10.00 -11.43 2.76
C THR A 95 -8.78 -11.39 3.69
N ILE A 96 -8.87 -10.68 4.81
CA ILE A 96 -7.79 -10.57 5.80
C ILE A 96 -7.47 -11.95 6.39
N ARG A 97 -8.50 -12.74 6.71
CA ARG A 97 -8.33 -14.07 7.30
C ARG A 97 -7.68 -15.03 6.32
N GLU A 98 -8.15 -15.04 5.08
CA GLU A 98 -7.62 -15.87 3.98
C GLU A 98 -6.15 -15.53 3.72
N ALA A 99 -5.84 -14.24 3.54
CA ALA A 99 -4.48 -13.76 3.33
C ALA A 99 -3.54 -14.13 4.50
N ALA A 100 -4.07 -14.18 5.73
CA ALA A 100 -3.29 -14.54 6.92
C ALA A 100 -3.10 -16.06 7.11
N GLN A 101 -3.81 -16.93 6.39
CA GLN A 101 -3.74 -18.38 6.60
C GLN A 101 -2.34 -18.96 6.37
N LYS A 102 -1.57 -18.35 5.46
CA LYS A 102 -0.19 -18.76 5.14
C LYS A 102 0.83 -18.46 6.25
N TYR A 103 0.45 -17.73 7.30
CA TYR A 103 1.32 -17.31 8.42
C TYR A 103 0.92 -17.94 9.77
N LYS A 104 0.22 -19.08 9.74
CA LYS A 104 -0.28 -19.81 10.93
C LYS A 104 0.83 -20.43 11.79
#